data_AF-A0A966MWQ0-F1
#
_entry.id   AF-A0A966MWQ0-F1
#
_cell.length_a   1.000
_cell.length_b   1.000
_cell.length_c   1.000
_cell.angle_alpha   90.00
_cell.angle_beta   90.00
_cell.angle_gamma   90.00
#
_symmetry.space_group_name_H-M   'P 1'
#
loop_
_entity.id
_entity.type
_entity.pdbx_description
1 polymer ?
#
loop_
_entity_poly.entity_id
_entity_poly.type
_entity_poly.pdbx_seq_one_letter_code
_entity_poly.pdbx_strand_id
1 'polypeptide(L)' 'PVGEVELCSRATDASGATQPDTIEWNSLGYGNNAVRAVRVVVR' A
#
# COMPACT_ATOMS: atom_id res chain seq x y z
N PRO A 1 2.58 21.07 3.18
CA PRO A 1 3.30 20.91 4.47
C PRO A 1 4.78 20.62 4.22
N VAL A 2 5.68 21.41 4.81
CA VAL A 2 7.10 21.05 4.93
C VAL A 2 7.22 20.04 6.07
N GLY A 3 8.01 18.98 5.89
CA GLY A 3 8.19 17.93 6.89
C GLY A 3 8.04 16.51 6.34
N GLU A 4 8.08 15.53 7.23
CA GLU A 4 7.93 14.12 6.88
C GLU A 4 6.47 13.71 6.74
N VAL A 5 6.16 12.98 5.67
CA VAL A 5 4.84 12.42 5.42
C VAL A 5 4.95 10.99 4.89
N GLU A 6 3.90 10.21 5.08
CA GLU A 6 3.76 8.89 4.42
C GLU A 6 2.81 9.01 3.23
N LEU A 7 3.29 8.57 2.08
CA LEU A 7 2.49 8.46 0.87
C LEU A 7 2.06 7.01 0.68
N CYS A 8 0.77 6.83 0.42
CA CYS A 8 0.18 5.53 0.10
C CYS A 8 -0.58 5.62 -1.22
N SER A 9 -0.63 4.52 -1.96
CA SER A 9 -1.53 4.35 -3.10
C SER A 9 -2.39 3.11 -2.92
N ARG A 10 -3.64 3.19 -3.36
CA ARG A 10 -4.60 2.08 -3.37
C ARG A 10 -5.33 2.07 -4.70
N ALA A 11 -5.31 0.92 -5.37
CA ALA A 11 -6.08 0.67 -6.56
C ALA A 11 -7.35 -0.15 -6.26
N THR A 12 -8.38 0.09 -7.07
CA THR A 12 -9.58 -0.74 -7.22
C THR A 12 -9.73 -1.03 -8.71
N ASP A 13 -9.90 -2.29 -9.09
CA ASP A 13 -10.07 -2.68 -10.49
C ASP A 13 -11.55 -2.68 -10.93
N ALA A 14 -11.80 -2.99 -12.21
CA ALA A 14 -13.15 -2.99 -12.78
C ALA A 14 -14.09 -4.06 -12.20
N SER A 15 -13.55 -5.07 -11.51
CA SER A 15 -14.34 -6.09 -10.80
C SER A 15 -14.74 -5.64 -9.38
N GLY A 16 -14.19 -4.52 -8.91
CA GLY A 16 -14.38 -4.00 -7.56
C GLY A 16 -13.36 -4.50 -6.54
N ALA A 17 -12.41 -5.36 -6.95
CA ALA A 17 -11.34 -5.81 -6.07
C ALA A 17 -10.42 -4.64 -5.72
N THR A 18 -10.16 -4.45 -4.41
CA THR A 18 -9.37 -3.35 -3.86
C THR A 18 -8.19 -3.88 -3.05
N GLN A 19 -7.04 -3.23 -3.13
CA GLN A 19 -5.86 -3.63 -2.34
C GLN A 19 -6.16 -3.57 -0.83
N PRO A 20 -5.73 -4.57 -0.03
CA PRO A 20 -5.95 -4.60 1.41
C PRO A 20 -4.99 -3.68 2.16
N ASP A 21 -5.35 -3.29 3.37
CA ASP A 21 -4.48 -2.50 4.26
C ASP A 21 -3.34 -3.31 4.88
N THR A 22 -3.59 -4.61 5.11
CA THR A 22 -2.62 -5.52 5.71
C THR A 22 -2.36 -6.69 4.78
N ILE A 23 -1.13 -7.18 4.80
CA ILE A 23 -0.74 -8.37 4.03
C ILE A 23 -1.46 -9.60 4.59
N GLU A 24 -2.03 -10.42 3.70
CA GLU A 24 -2.40 -11.79 4.00
C GLU A 24 -1.19 -12.70 3.78
N TRP A 25 -0.74 -13.35 4.85
CA TRP A 25 0.42 -14.23 4.79
C TRP A 25 0.05 -15.63 4.29
N ASN A 26 0.82 -16.13 3.33
CA ASN A 26 0.85 -17.54 2.95
C ASN A 26 2.24 -18.12 3.17
N SER A 27 2.31 -19.46 3.29
CA SER A 27 3.53 -20.20 3.63
C SER A 27 4.71 -19.98 2.68
N LEU A 28 4.47 -19.46 1.47
CA LEU A 28 5.51 -19.19 0.47
C LEU A 28 5.87 -17.71 0.35
N GLY A 29 5.11 -16.82 1.00
CA GLY A 29 5.33 -15.37 0.96
C GLY A 29 4.98 -14.71 -0.38
N TYR A 30 4.08 -15.28 -1.18
CA TYR A 30 3.76 -14.77 -2.51
C TYR A 30 2.53 -13.86 -2.55
N GLY A 31 2.42 -13.05 -3.60
CA GLY A 31 1.18 -12.32 -3.90
C GLY A 31 0.86 -11.13 -2.99
N ASN A 32 1.82 -10.63 -2.20
CA ASN A 32 1.58 -9.44 -1.39
C ASN A 32 1.26 -8.23 -2.29
N ASN A 33 0.02 -7.75 -2.19
CA ASN A 33 -0.45 -6.54 -2.85
C ASN A 33 -1.04 -5.52 -1.86
N ALA A 34 -0.75 -5.63 -0.56
CA ALA A 34 -1.23 -4.68 0.44
C ALA A 34 -0.72 -3.26 0.15
N VAL A 35 -1.48 -2.26 0.58
CA VAL A 35 -1.11 -0.84 0.46
C VAL A 35 0.25 -0.61 1.11
N ARG A 36 1.17 0.01 0.34
CA ARG A 36 2.51 0.32 0.81
C ARG A 36 2.61 1.79 1.21
N ALA A 37 3.02 2.05 2.44
CA ALA A 37 3.43 3.36 2.89
C ALA A 37 4.88 3.66 2.48
N VAL A 38 5.10 4.83 1.88
CA VAL A 38 6.42 5.37 1.51
C VAL A 38 6.63 6.67 2.26
N ARG A 39 7.59 6.68 3.20
CA ARG A 39 7.97 7.89 3.93
C ARG A 39 8.79 8.81 3.03
N VAL A 40 8.38 10.07 2.93
CA VAL A 40 9.06 11.12 2.15
C VAL A 40 9.22 12.38 2.98
N VAL A 41 10.21 13.21 2.63
CA VAL A 41 10.42 14.54 3.23
C VAL A 41 10.01 15.59 2.20
N VAL A 42 9.00 16.39 2.50
CA VAL A 42 8.61 17.56 1.70
C VAL A 42 9.41 18.75 2.18
N ARG A 43 10.12 19.41 1.26
CA ARG A 43 10.94 20.60 1.52
C ARG A 43 10.36 21.81 0.78
#